data_AF-A0A968ZEK9-F1
#
_entry.id   AF-A0A968ZEK9-F1
#
_cell.length_a   1.000
_cell.length_b   1.000
_cell.length_c   1.000
_cell.angle_alpha   90.00
_cell.angle_beta   90.00
_cell.angle_gamma   90.00
#
_symmetry.space_group_name_H-M   'P 1'
#
loop_
_entity.id
_entity.type
_entity.pdbx_description
1 polymer ?
#
loop_
_entity_poly.entity_id
_entity_poly.type
_entity_poly.pdbx_seq_one_letter_code
_entity_poly.pdbx_strand_id
1 'polypeptide(L)'
;TLTQTSTYSGRFTWTIHDEVIRLRQWATDTVYELPKVSEDRSRAIASPAPTRARAPSGTTTAAAPALPGQYELARRPSSPNSAPGLRARVVGDAFTGFEPLAAAAGTEIPHTLSAKEVVTHLRDSSGFGQYLEMLETQGLASAAVVDGVIQHKLNLLGMSGKRVTTEALRGDVRDHFRERVRAHLCDPSLSETASWQRFRDMAANLSPSERGYLAEVWVRGRHLPGSEGQRRVDVLRTSGVDAGKVQRRVVDAVEGDTAVEIKDILGLIDRDQFEAYLDMLESTDGDKPLFQKVKYVFTNPEGAIANLEFMAGQMRKIHVDKKLVVECFDSRGVKHVTDSYEGAMRLLTTLRGKP
;
A
#
# COMPACT_ATOMS: atom_id res chain seq x y z
N THR A 1 -50.01 39.74 -11.77
CA THR A 1 -49.45 40.55 -12.87
C THR A 1 -47.98 40.84 -12.55
N LEU A 2 -47.07 40.40 -13.45
CA LEU A 2 -45.62 40.67 -13.55
C LEU A 2 -44.74 40.27 -12.34
N THR A 3 -44.09 39.11 -12.34
CA THR A 3 -42.81 38.73 -13.00
C THR A 3 -41.61 39.58 -12.58
N GLN A 4 -40.71 39.00 -11.79
CA GLN A 4 -39.29 39.33 -11.87
C GLN A 4 -38.44 38.07 -11.74
N THR A 5 -37.95 37.63 -12.89
CA THR A 5 -36.94 36.59 -13.06
C THR A 5 -35.59 37.20 -12.70
N SER A 6 -34.84 36.59 -11.77
CA SER A 6 -33.39 36.78 -11.72
C SER A 6 -32.71 35.42 -11.71
N THR A 7 -32.14 35.07 -12.85
CA THR A 7 -31.16 34.00 -12.99
C THR A 7 -29.83 34.51 -12.44
N TYR A 8 -29.41 33.97 -11.30
CA TYR A 8 -28.05 34.17 -10.78
C TYR A 8 -27.20 32.96 -11.18
N SER A 9 -26.42 33.09 -12.25
CA SER A 9 -25.38 32.14 -12.61
C SER A 9 -24.09 32.47 -11.83
N GLY A 10 -24.06 32.09 -10.56
CA GLY A 10 -22.85 32.16 -9.74
C GLY A 10 -22.11 30.82 -9.79
N ARG A 11 -20.89 30.81 -10.34
CA ARG A 11 -19.94 29.70 -10.19
C ARG A 11 -19.50 29.63 -8.73
N PHE A 12 -19.92 28.58 -8.01
CA PHE A 12 -19.42 28.26 -6.67
C PHE A 12 -18.33 27.18 -6.77
N THR A 13 -17.07 27.62 -6.82
CA THR A 13 -15.88 26.75 -6.69
C THR A 13 -15.01 27.21 -5.53
N TRP A 14 -15.64 27.47 -4.37
CA TRP A 14 -14.96 27.87 -3.13
C TRP A 14 -15.70 27.28 -1.93
N THR A 15 -15.52 25.98 -1.69
CA THR A 15 -15.90 25.34 -0.40
C THR A 15 -15.13 24.04 -0.18
N ILE A 16 -14.83 23.30 -1.24
CA ILE A 16 -14.06 22.04 -1.15
C ILE A 16 -12.60 22.31 -0.72
N HIS A 17 -12.00 23.44 -1.14
CA HIS A 17 -10.58 23.67 -0.88
C HIS A 17 -10.27 23.94 0.60
N ASP A 18 -11.10 24.74 1.28
CA ASP A 18 -10.91 25.08 2.70
C ASP A 18 -11.25 23.90 3.62
N GLU A 19 -12.25 23.09 3.26
CA GLU A 19 -12.53 21.85 3.98
C GLU A 19 -11.43 20.80 3.77
N VAL A 20 -10.88 20.66 2.56
CA VAL A 20 -9.73 19.78 2.29
C VAL A 20 -8.47 20.26 3.03
N ILE A 21 -8.28 21.56 3.21
CA ILE A 21 -7.17 22.12 4.01
C ILE A 21 -7.38 21.82 5.50
N ARG A 22 -8.58 22.04 6.06
CA ARG A 22 -8.91 21.66 7.46
C ARG A 22 -8.81 20.15 7.69
N LEU A 23 -9.29 19.35 6.73
CA LEU A 23 -9.18 17.90 6.69
C LEU A 23 -7.71 17.47 6.67
N ARG A 24 -6.87 18.09 5.84
CA ARG A 24 -5.42 17.86 5.85
C ARG A 24 -4.84 18.19 7.20
N GLN A 25 -5.10 19.37 7.78
CA GLN A 25 -4.56 19.75 9.07
C GLN A 25 -4.96 18.76 10.18
N TRP A 26 -6.24 18.39 10.26
CA TRP A 26 -6.73 17.39 11.21
C TRP A 26 -6.15 15.99 10.98
N ALA A 27 -6.06 15.52 9.73
CA ALA A 27 -5.49 14.21 9.41
C ALA A 27 -3.96 14.18 9.57
N THR A 28 -3.25 15.30 9.37
CA THR A 28 -1.80 15.35 9.63
C THR A 28 -1.53 15.18 11.13
N ASP A 29 -2.41 15.73 11.97
CA ASP A 29 -2.37 15.66 13.43
C ASP A 29 -2.99 14.37 14.02
N THR A 30 -3.78 13.62 13.25
CA THR A 30 -4.54 12.46 13.73
C THR A 30 -4.43 11.28 12.77
N VAL A 31 -3.74 10.18 13.17
CA VAL A 31 -3.84 8.72 12.82
C VAL A 31 -4.20 8.25 11.37
N TYR A 32 -4.63 9.10 10.45
CA TYR A 32 -5.22 8.78 9.15
C TYR A 32 -4.49 9.52 8.03
N GLU A 33 -4.61 9.01 6.80
CA GLU A 33 -4.13 9.69 5.58
C GLU A 33 -5.31 10.03 4.68
N LEU A 34 -5.27 11.22 4.08
CA LEU A 34 -6.26 11.65 3.09
C LEU A 34 -5.75 11.47 1.66
N PRO A 35 -6.63 11.16 0.69
CA PRO A 35 -6.26 11.09 -0.70
C PRO A 35 -5.76 12.44 -1.23
N LYS A 36 -4.70 12.41 -2.06
CA LYS A 36 -4.26 13.59 -2.80
C LYS A 36 -5.27 13.92 -3.90
N VAL A 37 -5.95 15.06 -3.80
CA VAL A 37 -6.67 15.66 -4.92
C VAL A 37 -5.65 16.32 -5.85
N SER A 38 -5.65 15.99 -7.15
CA SER A 38 -4.79 16.65 -8.13
C SER A 38 -5.29 18.07 -8.40
N GLU A 39 -4.44 19.07 -8.14
CA GLU A 39 -4.69 20.46 -8.53
C GLU A 39 -4.33 20.65 -10.02
N ASP A 40 -5.17 20.15 -10.92
CA ASP A 40 -5.01 20.46 -12.34
C ASP A 40 -5.70 21.80 -12.65
N ARG A 41 -4.87 22.86 -12.79
CA ARG A 41 -5.32 24.20 -13.16
C ARG A 41 -5.72 24.23 -14.63
N SER A 42 -7.02 24.28 -14.89
CA SER A 42 -7.63 24.40 -16.21
C SER A 42 -7.20 25.69 -16.94
N ARG A 43 -6.50 25.54 -18.08
CA ARG A 43 -6.61 26.47 -19.22
C ARG A 43 -6.99 25.67 -20.44
N ALA A 44 -8.27 25.67 -20.78
CA ALA A 44 -8.77 25.19 -22.06
C ALA A 44 -9.57 26.32 -22.74
N ILE A 45 -9.03 26.79 -23.87
CA ILE A 45 -9.74 27.61 -24.87
C ILE A 45 -10.50 26.64 -25.79
N ALA A 46 -11.64 27.09 -26.31
CA ALA A 46 -12.71 26.29 -26.90
C ALA A 46 -12.45 25.66 -28.29
N SER A 47 -13.30 24.65 -28.58
CA SER A 47 -13.82 24.17 -29.89
C SER A 47 -13.15 22.93 -30.56
N PRO A 48 -13.84 22.19 -31.46
CA PRO A 48 -14.35 20.84 -31.14
C PRO A 48 -13.95 19.71 -32.12
N ALA A 49 -14.36 18.48 -31.76
CA ALA A 49 -14.40 17.19 -32.50
C ALA A 49 -13.35 16.12 -32.10
N PRO A 50 -13.72 14.82 -32.16
CA PRO A 50 -13.32 13.83 -31.16
C PRO A 50 -12.05 13.09 -31.57
N THR A 51 -10.99 13.22 -30.77
CA THR A 51 -9.84 12.32 -30.85
C THR A 51 -9.78 11.54 -29.54
N ARG A 52 -9.73 10.20 -29.63
CA ARG A 52 -9.56 9.27 -28.49
C ARG A 52 -8.45 9.77 -27.57
N ALA A 53 -8.82 10.37 -26.45
CA ALA A 53 -7.88 10.82 -25.43
C ALA A 53 -7.56 9.64 -24.50
N ARG A 54 -6.26 9.38 -24.40
CA ARG A 54 -5.57 8.48 -23.48
C ARG A 54 -5.96 8.81 -22.03
N ALA A 55 -6.27 7.79 -21.23
CA ALA A 55 -6.62 7.97 -19.81
C ALA A 55 -5.46 8.66 -19.05
N PRO A 56 -5.75 9.69 -18.23
CA PRO A 56 -4.74 10.33 -17.40
C PRO A 56 -4.30 9.38 -16.27
N SER A 57 -2.98 9.22 -16.15
CA SER A 57 -2.30 8.48 -15.09
C SER A 57 -2.37 9.27 -13.78
N GLY A 58 -3.38 8.97 -12.96
CA GLY A 58 -3.51 9.46 -11.60
C GLY A 58 -4.16 8.39 -10.73
N THR A 59 -3.36 7.59 -10.03
CA THR A 59 -3.87 6.61 -9.06
C THR A 59 -4.19 7.34 -7.75
N THR A 60 -5.45 7.72 -7.58
CA THR A 60 -6.02 8.09 -6.29
C THR A 60 -6.59 6.82 -5.65
N THR A 61 -6.08 6.40 -4.49
CA THR A 61 -6.73 5.37 -3.67
C THR A 61 -7.96 5.99 -3.00
N ALA A 62 -9.08 6.01 -3.73
CA ALA A 62 -10.37 5.91 -3.09
C ALA A 62 -10.64 4.42 -2.89
N ALA A 63 -10.84 3.96 -1.65
CA ALA A 63 -11.58 2.72 -1.46
C ALA A 63 -12.94 2.95 -2.11
N ALA A 64 -13.36 2.03 -2.98
CA ALA A 64 -14.68 2.11 -3.60
C ALA A 64 -15.73 2.32 -2.50
N PRO A 65 -16.77 3.15 -2.74
CA PRO A 65 -17.78 3.40 -1.73
C PRO A 65 -18.36 2.08 -1.24
N ALA A 66 -18.22 1.79 0.06
CA ALA A 66 -18.95 0.70 0.69
C ALA A 66 -20.47 0.87 0.50
N LEU A 67 -20.91 2.14 0.36
CA LEU A 67 -22.24 2.63 -0.04
C LEU A 67 -22.10 4.00 -0.74
N PRO A 68 -22.99 4.39 -1.67
CA PRO A 68 -22.94 5.72 -2.32
C PRO A 68 -22.83 6.87 -1.31
N GLY A 69 -21.88 7.79 -1.50
CA GLY A 69 -21.64 8.93 -0.60
C GLY A 69 -20.83 8.62 0.66
N GLN A 70 -20.24 7.42 0.79
CA GLN A 70 -19.34 7.09 1.91
C GLN A 70 -17.95 6.73 1.40
N TYR A 71 -16.92 7.31 2.02
CA TYR A 71 -15.52 7.03 1.71
C TYR A 71 -14.83 6.53 2.96
N GLU A 72 -14.31 5.31 2.93
CA GLU A 72 -13.51 4.79 4.02
C GLU A 72 -12.12 5.44 4.01
N LEU A 73 -11.69 5.94 5.17
CA LEU A 73 -10.34 6.46 5.34
C LEU A 73 -9.38 5.32 5.63
N ALA A 74 -8.29 5.26 4.86
CA ALA A 74 -7.20 4.36 5.17
C ALA A 74 -6.55 4.77 6.51
N ARG A 75 -6.51 3.83 7.46
CA ARG A 75 -5.71 3.95 8.67
C ARG A 75 -4.23 3.97 8.29
N ARG A 76 -3.43 4.81 8.95
CA ARG A 76 -1.98 4.71 8.82
C ARG A 76 -1.51 3.35 9.38
N PRO A 77 -0.49 2.71 8.80
CA PRO A 77 0.12 1.51 9.38
C PRO A 77 0.61 1.68 10.84
N SER A 78 0.96 2.91 11.25
CA SER A 78 1.31 3.29 12.62
C SER A 78 0.14 3.45 13.58
N SER A 79 -1.10 3.44 13.10
CA SER A 79 -2.27 3.63 13.94
C SER A 79 -2.29 2.62 15.09
N PRO A 80 -2.59 3.03 16.34
CA PRO A 80 -2.83 2.09 17.41
C PRO A 80 -3.87 1.04 16.98
N ASN A 81 -3.71 -0.22 17.37
CA ASN A 81 -4.70 -1.26 17.06
C ASN A 81 -6.11 -0.91 17.59
N SER A 82 -6.18 -0.05 18.61
CA SER A 82 -7.42 0.48 19.19
C SER A 82 -8.01 1.68 18.43
N ALA A 83 -7.30 2.24 17.44
CA ALA A 83 -7.81 3.33 16.63
C ALA A 83 -9.01 2.84 15.79
N PRO A 84 -10.19 3.46 15.93
CA PRO A 84 -11.37 3.04 15.17
C PRO A 84 -11.10 3.21 13.67
N GLY A 85 -11.72 2.38 12.82
CA GLY A 85 -11.79 2.79 11.41
C GLY A 85 -12.64 4.06 11.31
N LEU A 86 -12.39 4.94 10.35
CA LEU A 86 -13.25 6.11 10.11
C LEU A 86 -13.74 6.11 8.68
N ARG A 87 -15.02 6.48 8.50
CA ARG A 87 -15.56 6.82 7.19
C ARG A 87 -15.90 8.30 7.14
N ALA A 88 -15.52 8.94 6.05
CA ALA A 88 -16.05 10.23 5.67
C ALA A 88 -17.45 10.05 5.09
N ARG A 89 -18.43 10.77 5.63
CA ARG A 89 -19.78 10.80 5.10
C ARG A 89 -19.99 12.04 4.24
N VAL A 90 -20.52 11.84 3.05
CA VAL A 90 -20.92 12.87 2.11
C VAL A 90 -22.40 12.69 1.80
N VAL A 91 -23.22 13.70 2.06
CA VAL A 91 -24.66 13.69 1.76
C VAL A 91 -24.91 14.74 0.68
N GLY A 92 -25.27 14.30 -0.52
CA GLY A 92 -25.22 15.15 -1.71
C GLY A 92 -23.76 15.46 -2.08
N ASP A 93 -23.42 16.75 -2.15
CA ASP A 93 -22.05 17.25 -2.41
C ASP A 93 -21.36 17.82 -1.15
N ALA A 94 -21.96 17.66 0.03
CA ALA A 94 -21.45 18.22 1.29
C ALA A 94 -20.86 17.13 2.20
N PHE A 95 -19.64 17.36 2.70
CA PHE A 95 -19.05 16.55 3.76
C PHE A 95 -19.80 16.81 5.07
N THR A 96 -20.27 15.73 5.71
CA THR A 96 -21.10 15.83 6.93
C THR A 96 -20.39 15.33 8.17
N GLY A 97 -19.10 14.96 8.08
CA GLY A 97 -18.29 14.52 9.21
C GLY A 97 -17.75 13.10 9.09
N PHE A 98 -17.05 12.68 10.15
CA PHE A 98 -16.52 11.33 10.30
C PHE A 98 -17.41 10.47 11.18
N GLU A 99 -17.63 9.24 10.76
CA GLU A 99 -18.29 8.23 11.57
C GLU A 99 -17.31 7.09 11.87
N PRO A 100 -17.23 6.60 13.12
CA PRO A 100 -16.45 5.41 13.42
C PRO A 100 -17.02 4.21 12.67
N LEU A 101 -16.17 3.52 11.90
CA LEU A 101 -16.42 2.14 11.55
C LEU A 101 -16.42 1.34 12.85
N ALA A 102 -17.53 0.66 13.12
CA ALA A 102 -17.50 -0.48 14.04
C ALA A 102 -16.32 -1.37 13.65
N ALA A 103 -15.56 -1.88 14.62
CA ALA A 103 -14.40 -2.74 14.37
C ALA A 103 -14.76 -3.76 13.29
N ALA A 104 -14.12 -3.65 12.12
CA ALA A 104 -14.47 -4.47 10.98
C ALA A 104 -14.10 -5.92 11.32
N ALA A 105 -15.04 -6.65 11.91
CA ALA A 105 -15.18 -8.06 11.57
C ALA A 105 -15.29 -8.05 10.05
N GLY A 106 -14.29 -8.63 9.38
CA GLY A 106 -14.20 -8.61 7.91
C GLY A 106 -15.55 -8.92 7.28
N THR A 107 -15.85 -8.35 6.11
CA THR A 107 -17.21 -8.38 5.54
C THR A 107 -17.72 -9.81 5.49
N GLU A 108 -18.64 -10.13 6.39
CA GLU A 108 -19.21 -11.46 6.55
C GLU A 108 -19.91 -11.82 5.25
N ILE A 109 -19.58 -12.99 4.70
CA ILE A 109 -20.24 -13.51 3.51
C ILE A 109 -21.57 -14.10 3.99
N PRO A 110 -22.73 -13.55 3.59
CA PRO A 110 -24.02 -14.09 4.02
C PRO A 110 -24.15 -15.55 3.57
N HIS A 111 -24.56 -16.43 4.49
CA HIS A 111 -24.81 -17.84 4.19
C HIS A 111 -25.93 -18.06 3.16
N THR A 112 -26.72 -17.03 2.87
CA THR A 112 -27.75 -17.02 1.83
C THR A 112 -27.19 -16.86 0.42
N LEU A 113 -25.94 -16.41 0.26
CA LEU A 113 -25.30 -16.31 -1.05
C LEU A 113 -24.93 -17.70 -1.56
N SER A 114 -25.29 -17.98 -2.81
CA SER A 114 -24.80 -19.14 -3.53
C SER A 114 -23.29 -19.04 -3.76
N ALA A 115 -22.63 -20.19 -3.94
CA ALA A 115 -21.20 -20.23 -4.25
C ALA A 115 -20.84 -19.41 -5.52
N LYS A 116 -21.75 -19.36 -6.50
CA LYS A 116 -21.59 -18.55 -7.71
C LYS A 116 -21.62 -17.06 -7.41
N GLU A 117 -22.52 -16.59 -6.55
CA GLU A 117 -22.59 -15.19 -6.15
C GLU A 117 -21.35 -14.78 -5.34
N VAL A 118 -20.81 -15.67 -4.50
CA VAL A 118 -19.56 -15.42 -3.78
C VAL A 118 -18.37 -15.31 -4.73
N VAL A 119 -18.29 -16.16 -5.76
CA VAL A 119 -17.27 -16.05 -6.81
C VAL A 119 -17.36 -14.70 -7.51
N THR A 120 -18.56 -14.30 -7.95
CA THR A 120 -18.78 -12.99 -8.57
C THR A 120 -18.36 -11.85 -7.65
N HIS A 121 -18.74 -11.88 -6.37
CA HIS A 121 -18.36 -10.88 -5.38
C HIS A 121 -16.84 -10.74 -5.23
N LEU A 122 -16.08 -11.84 -5.21
CA LEU A 122 -14.62 -11.78 -5.16
C LEU A 122 -13.98 -11.27 -6.44
N ARG A 123 -14.58 -11.56 -7.61
CA ARG A 123 -14.10 -11.04 -8.90
C ARG A 123 -14.36 -9.55 -9.07
N ASP A 124 -15.49 -9.08 -8.57
CA ASP A 124 -15.87 -7.66 -8.64
C ASP A 124 -15.22 -6.83 -7.51
N SER A 125 -14.61 -7.49 -6.53
CA SER A 125 -13.86 -6.84 -5.47
C SER A 125 -12.69 -6.03 -6.03
N SER A 126 -12.68 -4.73 -5.73
CA SER A 126 -11.50 -3.89 -5.92
C SER A 126 -10.26 -4.50 -5.25
N GLY A 127 -9.12 -4.46 -5.93
CA GLY A 127 -7.86 -5.10 -5.51
C GLY A 127 -7.80 -6.60 -5.75
N PHE A 128 -8.69 -7.38 -5.14
CA PHE A 128 -8.61 -8.85 -5.23
C PHE A 128 -9.03 -9.38 -6.60
N GLY A 129 -10.04 -8.79 -7.25
CA GLY A 129 -10.42 -9.14 -8.62
C GLY A 129 -9.27 -8.97 -9.60
N GLN A 130 -8.50 -7.91 -9.46
CA GLN A 130 -7.29 -7.65 -10.26
C GLN A 130 -6.19 -8.69 -10.00
N TYR A 131 -6.06 -9.18 -8.76
CA TYR A 131 -5.16 -10.29 -8.45
C TYR A 131 -5.60 -11.58 -9.15
N LEU A 132 -6.90 -11.87 -9.18
CA LEU A 132 -7.43 -13.05 -9.91
C LEU A 132 -7.21 -12.92 -11.42
N GLU A 133 -7.49 -11.75 -11.99
CA GLU A 133 -7.23 -11.45 -13.41
C GLU A 133 -5.73 -11.57 -13.75
N MET A 134 -4.85 -11.17 -12.83
CA MET A 134 -3.40 -11.36 -12.99
C MET A 134 -3.04 -12.85 -13.07
N LEU A 135 -3.61 -13.71 -12.22
CA LEU A 135 -3.37 -15.17 -12.30
C LEU A 135 -3.75 -15.72 -13.69
N GLU A 136 -4.86 -15.24 -14.25
CA GLU A 136 -5.36 -15.66 -15.56
C GLU A 136 -4.48 -15.14 -16.71
N THR A 137 -4.18 -13.84 -16.70
CA THR A 137 -3.38 -13.17 -17.73
C THR A 137 -1.94 -13.73 -17.80
N GLN A 138 -1.38 -14.11 -16.66
CA GLN A 138 -0.04 -14.68 -16.55
C GLN A 138 -0.03 -16.21 -16.77
N GLY A 139 -1.17 -16.83 -17.08
CA GLY A 139 -1.28 -18.26 -17.33
C GLY A 139 -1.02 -19.14 -16.11
N LEU A 140 -1.15 -18.60 -14.89
CA LEU A 140 -0.95 -19.31 -13.62
C LEU A 140 -2.16 -20.18 -13.22
N ALA A 141 -3.34 -19.79 -13.72
CA ALA A 141 -4.58 -20.54 -13.61
C ALA A 141 -5.55 -20.10 -14.73
N SER A 142 -6.47 -20.97 -15.14
CA SER A 142 -7.62 -20.53 -15.94
C SER A 142 -8.72 -19.98 -15.03
N ALA A 143 -9.66 -19.20 -15.58
CA ALA A 143 -10.80 -18.69 -14.83
C ALA A 143 -11.60 -19.80 -14.12
N ALA A 144 -11.81 -20.94 -14.79
CA ALA A 144 -12.50 -22.09 -14.21
C ALA A 144 -11.74 -22.70 -13.01
N VAL A 145 -10.39 -22.71 -13.07
CA VAL A 145 -9.56 -23.17 -11.93
C VAL A 145 -9.67 -22.20 -10.76
N VAL A 146 -9.60 -20.90 -11.03
CA VAL A 146 -9.77 -19.87 -10.00
C VAL A 146 -11.13 -19.99 -9.31
N ASP A 147 -12.21 -20.07 -10.10
CA ASP A 147 -13.58 -20.21 -9.58
C ASP A 147 -13.75 -21.48 -8.76
N GLY A 148 -13.21 -22.60 -9.24
CA GLY A 148 -13.23 -23.87 -8.53
C GLY A 148 -12.50 -23.79 -7.18
N VAL A 149 -11.36 -23.10 -7.12
CA VAL A 149 -10.61 -22.90 -5.86
C VAL A 149 -11.39 -22.03 -4.88
N ILE A 150 -12.01 -20.94 -5.35
CA ILE A 150 -12.86 -20.07 -4.51
C ILE A 150 -13.98 -20.90 -3.88
N GLN A 151 -14.72 -21.66 -4.69
CA GLN A 151 -15.82 -22.50 -4.21
C GLN A 151 -15.34 -23.57 -3.22
N HIS A 152 -14.21 -24.22 -3.52
CA HIS A 152 -13.62 -25.21 -2.64
C HIS A 152 -13.22 -24.62 -1.28
N LYS A 153 -12.54 -23.47 -1.27
CA LYS A 153 -12.14 -22.77 -0.03
C LYS A 153 -13.34 -22.26 0.76
N LEU A 154 -14.36 -21.73 0.09
CA LEU A 154 -15.63 -21.35 0.72
C LEU A 154 -16.26 -22.53 1.46
N ASN A 155 -16.34 -23.70 0.83
CA ASN A 155 -16.90 -24.90 1.44
C ASN A 155 -16.10 -25.34 2.68
N LEU A 156 -14.76 -25.35 2.59
CA LEU A 156 -13.90 -25.69 3.73
C LEU A 156 -14.09 -24.73 4.92
N LEU A 157 -14.17 -23.42 4.65
CA LEU A 157 -14.42 -22.43 5.70
C LEU A 157 -15.82 -22.60 6.32
N GLY A 158 -16.84 -22.90 5.50
CA GLY A 158 -18.20 -23.17 5.98
C GLY A 158 -18.32 -24.40 6.88
N MET A 159 -17.51 -25.44 6.63
CA MET A 159 -17.46 -26.65 7.47
C MET A 159 -16.89 -26.41 8.87
N SER A 160 -16.16 -25.31 9.08
CA SER A 160 -15.54 -25.00 10.38
C SER A 160 -16.54 -24.50 11.44
N GLY A 161 -17.80 -24.26 11.07
CA GLY A 161 -18.83 -23.69 11.94
C GLY A 161 -18.59 -22.22 12.33
N LYS A 162 -17.51 -21.61 11.81
CA LYS A 162 -17.19 -20.20 12.00
C LYS A 162 -17.80 -19.36 10.89
N ARG A 163 -18.05 -18.08 11.18
CA ARG A 163 -18.45 -17.09 10.19
C ARG A 163 -17.37 -16.97 9.13
N VAL A 164 -17.77 -17.06 7.86
CA VAL A 164 -16.86 -16.87 6.73
C VAL A 164 -16.81 -15.39 6.39
N THR A 165 -15.62 -14.81 6.38
CA THR A 165 -15.42 -13.41 5.95
C THR A 165 -14.78 -13.36 4.58
N THR A 166 -15.00 -12.25 3.88
CA THR A 166 -14.38 -11.99 2.58
C THR A 166 -12.85 -12.04 2.67
N GLU A 167 -12.27 -11.48 3.72
CA GLU A 167 -10.82 -11.43 3.95
C GLU A 167 -10.22 -12.82 4.20
N ALA A 168 -10.90 -13.66 4.99
CA ALA A 168 -10.45 -15.02 5.24
C ALA A 168 -10.43 -15.84 3.93
N LEU A 169 -11.49 -15.72 3.13
CA LEU A 169 -11.57 -16.42 1.85
C LEU A 169 -10.52 -15.90 0.85
N ARG A 170 -10.29 -14.59 0.77
CA ARG A 170 -9.21 -14.00 -0.05
C ARG A 170 -7.84 -14.54 0.35
N GLY A 171 -7.57 -14.62 1.66
CA GLY A 171 -6.34 -15.19 2.21
C GLY A 171 -6.16 -16.65 1.79
N ASP A 172 -7.17 -17.49 1.99
CA ASP A 172 -7.14 -18.90 1.63
C ASP A 172 -6.94 -19.17 0.13
N VAL A 173 -7.55 -18.33 -0.72
CA VAL A 173 -7.39 -18.41 -2.18
C VAL A 173 -5.98 -17.96 -2.59
N ARG A 174 -5.46 -16.88 -2.01
CA ARG A 174 -4.06 -16.44 -2.25
C ARG A 174 -3.07 -17.52 -1.84
N ASP A 175 -3.30 -18.15 -0.69
CA ASP A 175 -2.44 -19.19 -0.15
C ASP A 175 -2.42 -20.42 -1.06
N HIS A 176 -3.54 -20.74 -1.72
CA HIS A 176 -3.59 -21.81 -2.73
C HIS A 176 -2.66 -21.52 -3.93
N PHE A 177 -2.62 -20.28 -4.42
CA PHE A 177 -1.82 -19.91 -5.59
C PHE A 177 -0.40 -19.44 -5.27
N ARG A 178 -0.08 -19.23 -3.99
CA ARG A 178 1.18 -18.66 -3.50
C ARG A 178 2.42 -19.30 -4.13
N GLU A 179 2.53 -20.62 -4.13
CA GLU A 179 3.71 -21.31 -4.66
C GLU A 179 3.82 -21.18 -6.19
N ARG A 180 2.70 -21.15 -6.92
CA ARG A 180 2.73 -20.93 -8.38
C ARG A 180 3.16 -19.51 -8.71
N VAL A 181 2.59 -18.53 -8.01
CA VAL A 181 2.99 -17.11 -8.13
C VAL A 181 4.47 -16.97 -7.84
N ARG A 182 4.96 -17.54 -6.72
CA ARG A 182 6.37 -17.49 -6.34
C ARG A 182 7.26 -18.15 -7.38
N ALA A 183 6.95 -19.36 -7.82
CA ALA A 183 7.75 -20.09 -8.81
C ALA A 183 7.86 -19.33 -10.14
N HIS A 184 6.76 -18.71 -10.57
CA HIS A 184 6.74 -17.90 -11.79
C HIS A 184 7.52 -16.59 -11.62
N LEU A 185 7.28 -15.86 -10.54
CA LEU A 185 7.89 -14.56 -10.27
C LEU A 185 9.40 -14.67 -10.02
N CYS A 186 9.82 -15.75 -9.38
CA CYS A 186 11.20 -15.95 -8.91
C CYS A 186 11.96 -17.01 -9.72
N ASP A 187 11.50 -17.32 -10.94
CA ASP A 187 12.12 -18.29 -11.84
C ASP A 187 13.64 -18.02 -12.00
N PRO A 188 14.52 -18.95 -11.58
CA PRO A 188 15.96 -18.75 -11.58
C PRO A 188 16.55 -18.67 -13.00
N SER A 189 15.83 -19.13 -14.03
CA SER A 189 16.29 -19.07 -15.42
C SER A 189 16.22 -17.66 -16.02
N LEU A 190 15.48 -16.74 -15.39
CA LEU A 190 15.39 -15.37 -15.85
C LEU A 190 16.64 -14.56 -15.49
N SER A 191 17.07 -13.74 -16.45
CA SER A 191 17.97 -12.63 -16.17
C SER A 191 17.34 -11.63 -15.21
N GLU A 192 18.15 -10.82 -14.53
CA GLU A 192 17.67 -9.79 -13.61
C GLU A 192 16.66 -8.84 -14.25
N THR A 193 16.95 -8.35 -15.46
CA THR A 193 16.03 -7.47 -16.21
C THR A 193 14.72 -8.18 -16.57
N ALA A 194 14.77 -9.45 -16.97
CA ALA A 194 13.57 -10.21 -17.29
C ALA A 194 12.72 -10.51 -16.03
N SER A 195 13.37 -10.80 -14.91
CA SER A 195 12.69 -11.00 -13.62
C SER A 195 12.03 -9.72 -13.13
N TRP A 196 12.72 -8.59 -13.23
CA TRP A 196 12.15 -7.27 -12.95
C TRP A 196 10.95 -6.98 -13.85
N GLN A 197 11.07 -7.16 -15.17
CA GLN A 197 9.97 -6.89 -16.10
C GLN A 197 8.75 -7.76 -15.78
N ARG A 198 8.95 -9.06 -15.50
CA ARG A 198 7.89 -9.97 -15.05
C ARG A 198 7.20 -9.46 -13.79
N PHE A 199 7.96 -9.03 -12.78
CA PHE A 199 7.40 -8.42 -11.58
C PHE A 199 6.54 -7.19 -11.91
N ARG A 200 7.03 -6.29 -12.77
CA ARG A 200 6.29 -5.08 -13.19
C ARG A 200 5.02 -5.42 -13.95
N ASP A 201 5.06 -6.39 -14.85
CA ASP A 201 3.90 -6.82 -15.63
C ASP A 201 2.82 -7.44 -14.73
N MET A 202 3.21 -8.25 -13.74
CA MET A 202 2.29 -8.81 -12.76
C MET A 202 1.70 -7.75 -11.82
N ALA A 203 2.47 -6.71 -11.49
CA ALA A 203 2.07 -5.67 -10.53
C ALA A 203 1.27 -4.50 -11.15
N ALA A 204 1.29 -4.34 -12.48
CA ALA A 204 0.85 -3.11 -13.17
C ALA A 204 -0.56 -2.64 -12.81
N ASN A 205 -1.51 -3.57 -12.69
CA ASN A 205 -2.94 -3.27 -12.46
C ASN A 205 -3.41 -3.65 -11.06
N LEU A 206 -2.50 -3.98 -10.16
CA LEU A 206 -2.83 -4.41 -8.81
C LEU A 206 -3.01 -3.23 -7.86
N SER A 207 -3.88 -3.39 -6.86
CA SER A 207 -3.97 -2.44 -5.76
C SER A 207 -2.66 -2.34 -4.96
N PRO A 208 -2.40 -1.25 -4.22
CA PRO A 208 -1.17 -1.11 -3.44
C PRO A 208 -0.86 -2.28 -2.50
N SER A 209 -1.88 -2.87 -1.86
CA SER A 209 -1.70 -4.02 -0.98
C SER A 209 -1.24 -5.28 -1.74
N GLU A 210 -1.84 -5.55 -2.90
CA GLU A 210 -1.46 -6.70 -3.73
C GLU A 210 -0.08 -6.50 -4.38
N ARG A 211 0.27 -5.27 -4.76
CA ARG A 211 1.63 -4.94 -5.24
C ARG A 211 2.68 -5.14 -4.15
N GLY A 212 2.39 -4.70 -2.92
CA GLY A 212 3.26 -4.93 -1.76
C GLY A 212 3.51 -6.41 -1.54
N TYR A 213 2.46 -7.23 -1.57
CA TYR A 213 2.58 -8.68 -1.48
C TYR A 213 3.48 -9.27 -2.59
N LEU A 214 3.28 -8.90 -3.86
CA LEU A 214 4.14 -9.38 -4.94
C LEU A 214 5.60 -8.90 -4.80
N ALA A 215 5.81 -7.67 -4.34
CA ALA A 215 7.15 -7.13 -4.10
C ALA A 215 7.88 -7.92 -3.01
N GLU A 216 7.20 -8.25 -1.91
CA GLU A 216 7.74 -9.11 -0.86
C GLU A 216 8.13 -10.49 -1.40
N VAL A 217 7.25 -11.13 -2.19
CA VAL A 217 7.52 -12.45 -2.79
C VAL A 217 8.73 -12.39 -3.73
N TRP A 218 8.78 -11.38 -4.60
CA TRP A 218 9.84 -11.20 -5.59
C TRP A 218 11.18 -10.93 -4.91
N VAL A 219 11.27 -9.92 -4.04
CA VAL A 219 12.51 -9.55 -3.36
C VAL A 219 13.04 -10.69 -2.51
N ARG A 220 12.18 -11.37 -1.72
CA ARG A 220 12.61 -12.51 -0.90
C ARG A 220 13.06 -13.69 -1.74
N GLY A 221 12.42 -13.94 -2.88
CA GLY A 221 12.78 -15.05 -3.77
C GLY A 221 14.05 -14.80 -4.59
N ARG A 222 14.25 -13.58 -5.09
CA ARG A 222 15.33 -13.24 -6.03
C ARG A 222 16.55 -12.60 -5.37
N HIS A 223 16.33 -11.78 -4.34
CA HIS A 223 17.36 -10.90 -3.80
C HIS A 223 17.74 -11.21 -2.36
N LEU A 224 16.90 -11.94 -1.63
CA LEU A 224 17.17 -12.39 -0.26
C LEU A 224 16.99 -13.92 -0.10
N PRO A 225 17.59 -14.76 -0.98
CA PRO A 225 17.41 -16.20 -0.90
C PRO A 225 17.92 -16.72 0.45
N GLY A 226 17.05 -17.42 1.18
CA GLY A 226 17.37 -17.98 2.50
C GLY A 226 17.12 -17.02 3.68
N SER A 227 16.60 -15.81 3.44
CA SER A 227 16.16 -14.95 4.54
C SER A 227 15.01 -15.59 5.31
N GLU A 228 14.93 -15.28 6.61
CA GLU A 228 13.71 -15.53 7.37
C GLU A 228 12.58 -14.69 6.74
N GLY A 229 11.35 -15.21 6.77
CA GLY A 229 10.18 -14.45 6.36
C GLY A 229 9.72 -13.46 7.41
N GLN A 230 8.41 -13.18 7.39
CA GLN A 230 7.82 -12.24 8.31
C GLN A 230 8.08 -12.65 9.77
N ARG A 231 8.69 -11.75 10.55
CA ARG A 231 9.00 -11.99 11.96
C ARG A 231 8.35 -10.93 12.85
N ARG A 232 7.65 -11.39 13.89
CA ARG A 232 7.10 -10.50 14.92
C ARG A 232 8.20 -10.09 15.88
N VAL A 233 8.29 -8.80 16.15
CA VAL A 233 9.25 -8.21 17.10
C VAL A 233 8.54 -7.21 17.99
N ASP A 234 8.99 -7.13 19.23
CA ASP A 234 8.51 -6.14 20.19
C ASP A 234 9.56 -5.02 20.27
N VAL A 235 9.18 -3.80 19.90
CA VAL A 235 10.06 -2.64 19.79
C VAL A 235 9.74 -1.67 20.92
N LEU A 236 10.72 -1.36 21.78
CA LEU A 236 10.57 -0.27 22.73
C LEU A 236 10.73 1.05 21.98
N ARG A 237 9.69 1.89 22.00
CA ARG A 237 9.73 3.19 21.32
C ARG A 237 10.56 4.17 22.11
N THR A 238 11.55 4.81 21.48
CA THR A 238 12.44 5.77 22.16
C THR A 238 12.06 7.23 21.89
N SER A 239 11.15 7.47 20.96
CA SER A 239 10.63 8.80 20.62
C SER A 239 9.16 8.78 20.19
N GLY A 240 8.59 9.98 19.99
CA GLY A 240 7.21 10.16 19.54
C GLY A 240 6.15 9.98 20.64
N VAL A 241 4.88 9.91 20.23
CA VAL A 241 3.71 9.79 21.12
C VAL A 241 3.64 8.46 21.90
N ASP A 242 4.42 7.48 21.45
CA ASP A 242 4.52 6.16 22.05
C ASP A 242 5.84 5.92 22.78
N ALA A 243 6.67 6.96 22.98
CA ALA A 243 7.92 6.85 23.72
C ALA A 243 7.72 6.13 25.09
N GLY A 244 8.59 5.17 25.38
CA GLY A 244 8.53 4.31 26.57
C GLY A 244 7.55 3.13 26.47
N LYS A 245 6.80 2.99 25.37
CA LYS A 245 5.88 1.86 25.16
C LYS A 245 6.51 0.82 24.25
N VAL A 246 6.16 -0.45 24.51
CA VAL A 246 6.50 -1.57 23.63
C VAL A 246 5.45 -1.68 22.53
N GLN A 247 5.89 -1.57 21.28
CA GLN A 247 5.05 -1.72 20.10
C GLN A 247 5.39 -3.02 19.37
N ARG A 248 4.38 -3.85 19.12
CA ARG A 248 4.55 -5.06 18.31
C ARG A 248 4.59 -4.70 16.83
N ARG A 249 5.68 -5.05 16.16
CA ARG A 249 5.88 -4.88 14.72
C ARG A 249 6.05 -6.24 14.04
N VAL A 250 5.83 -6.26 12.73
CA VAL A 250 6.17 -7.38 11.86
C VAL A 250 7.17 -6.85 10.86
N VAL A 251 8.35 -7.45 10.80
CA VAL A 251 9.33 -7.16 9.74
C VAL A 251 9.10 -8.09 8.56
N ASP A 252 9.30 -7.62 7.33
CA ASP A 252 8.97 -8.40 6.12
C ASP A 252 9.94 -9.57 5.91
N ALA A 253 11.22 -9.35 6.25
CA ALA A 253 12.25 -10.38 6.22
C ALA A 253 13.38 -10.08 7.22
N VAL A 254 14.13 -11.13 7.57
CA VAL A 254 15.38 -11.02 8.34
C VAL A 254 16.52 -11.70 7.60
N GLU A 255 17.60 -10.96 7.39
CA GLU A 255 18.84 -11.43 6.77
C GLU A 255 19.97 -11.34 7.80
N GLY A 256 20.26 -12.44 8.50
CA GLY A 256 21.22 -12.44 9.61
C GLY A 256 20.77 -11.52 10.75
N ASP A 257 21.51 -10.44 10.98
CA ASP A 257 21.24 -9.40 11.98
C ASP A 257 20.60 -8.13 11.37
N THR A 258 20.06 -8.24 10.16
CA THR A 258 19.43 -7.13 9.42
C THR A 258 17.93 -7.34 9.34
N ALA A 259 17.15 -6.38 9.84
CA ALA A 259 15.71 -6.30 9.55
C ALA A 259 15.49 -5.66 8.17
N VAL A 260 14.57 -6.23 7.38
CA VAL A 260 14.28 -5.75 6.02
C VAL A 260 12.81 -5.36 5.90
N GLU A 261 12.56 -4.15 5.43
CA GLU A 261 11.24 -3.64 5.03
C GLU A 261 11.21 -3.46 3.50
N ILE A 262 10.19 -4.00 2.84
CA ILE A 262 10.05 -3.98 1.38
C ILE A 262 8.88 -3.07 1.01
N LYS A 263 9.12 -2.07 0.15
CA LYS A 263 8.15 -1.04 -0.23
C LYS A 263 7.96 -0.97 -1.74
N ASP A 264 6.73 -1.22 -2.18
CA ASP A 264 6.25 -0.88 -3.52
C ASP A 264 5.23 0.27 -3.45
N ILE A 265 5.72 1.50 -3.23
CA ILE A 265 4.87 2.68 -3.04
C ILE A 265 5.25 3.80 -4.00
N LEU A 266 4.34 4.75 -4.23
CA LEU A 266 4.58 5.97 -5.01
C LEU A 266 4.81 7.20 -4.13
N GLY A 267 4.55 7.09 -2.82
CA GLY A 267 4.45 8.20 -1.89
C GLY A 267 5.42 8.12 -0.73
N LEU A 268 5.14 8.93 0.30
CA LEU A 268 5.89 8.91 1.54
C LEU A 268 5.64 7.60 2.30
N ILE A 269 6.66 7.11 2.98
CA ILE A 269 6.49 6.08 4.01
C ILE A 269 5.81 6.67 5.25
N ASP A 270 5.18 5.79 6.03
CA ASP A 270 4.76 6.12 7.38
C ASP A 270 6.00 6.39 8.25
N ARG A 271 6.16 7.63 8.69
CA ARG A 271 7.33 8.07 9.47
C ARG A 271 7.39 7.46 10.85
N ASP A 272 6.24 7.22 11.50
CA ASP A 272 6.24 6.54 12.80
C ASP A 272 6.65 5.08 12.65
N GLN A 273 6.13 4.40 11.60
CA GLN A 273 6.58 3.04 11.28
C GLN A 273 8.09 3.02 11.01
N PHE A 274 8.60 3.99 10.26
CA PHE A 274 10.02 4.11 9.97
C PHE A 274 10.87 4.36 11.23
N GLU A 275 10.43 5.24 12.12
CA GLU A 275 11.10 5.47 13.39
C GLU A 275 11.12 4.21 14.26
N ALA A 276 10.04 3.40 14.25
CA ALA A 276 10.02 2.13 14.98
C ALA A 276 11.06 1.15 14.45
N TYR A 277 11.41 1.20 13.17
CA TYR A 277 12.54 0.45 12.64
C TYR A 277 13.87 0.98 13.13
N LEU A 278 14.06 2.30 13.20
CA LEU A 278 15.29 2.87 13.74
C LEU A 278 15.49 2.53 15.22
N ASP A 279 14.42 2.48 16.01
CA ASP A 279 14.49 2.07 17.42
C ASP A 279 14.97 0.62 17.58
N MET A 280 14.82 -0.25 16.57
CA MET A 280 15.38 -1.61 16.61
C MET A 280 16.92 -1.63 16.59
N LEU A 281 17.55 -0.52 16.20
CA LEU A 281 19.01 -0.33 16.18
C LEU A 281 19.55 0.17 17.52
N GLU A 282 18.66 0.58 18.43
CA GLU A 282 19.01 1.09 19.75
C GLU A 282 19.09 -0.06 20.77
N SER A 283 20.02 0.09 21.71
CA SER A 283 20.14 -0.77 22.88
C SER A 283 19.27 -0.20 23.99
N THR A 284 18.43 -1.04 24.60
CA THR A 284 17.67 -0.67 25.79
C THR A 284 18.36 -1.28 27.01
N ASP A 285 18.77 -0.45 27.97
CA ASP A 285 19.26 -0.85 29.30
C ASP A 285 20.34 -1.95 29.34
N GLY A 286 21.32 -1.89 28.44
CA GLY A 286 22.46 -2.81 28.41
C GLY A 286 22.23 -4.08 27.59
N ASP A 287 21.03 -4.29 27.05
CA ASP A 287 20.76 -5.35 26.08
C ASP A 287 21.28 -4.99 24.70
N LYS A 288 21.68 -6.00 23.92
CA LYS A 288 22.09 -5.79 22.53
C LYS A 288 20.89 -5.28 21.71
N PRO A 289 21.10 -4.41 20.71
CA PRO A 289 20.02 -3.98 19.83
C PRO A 289 19.37 -5.20 19.16
N LEU A 290 18.07 -5.10 18.86
CA LEU A 290 17.30 -6.17 18.22
C LEU A 290 17.92 -6.57 16.88
N PHE A 291 18.39 -5.57 16.13
CA PHE A 291 19.10 -5.74 14.87
C PHE A 291 20.32 -4.82 14.81
N GLN A 292 21.37 -5.25 14.12
CA GLN A 292 22.53 -4.39 13.87
C GLN A 292 22.29 -3.44 12.70
N LYS A 293 21.39 -3.81 11.79
CA LYS A 293 21.05 -3.04 10.59
C LYS A 293 19.56 -3.09 10.28
N VAL A 294 19.11 -2.06 9.59
CA VAL A 294 17.80 -1.99 8.95
C VAL A 294 18.01 -1.71 7.47
N LYS A 295 17.33 -2.45 6.61
CA LYS A 295 17.35 -2.29 5.16
C LYS A 295 15.95 -1.96 4.63
N TYR A 296 15.81 -0.84 3.95
CA TYR A 296 14.62 -0.51 3.18
C TYR A 296 14.83 -0.83 1.71
N VAL A 297 14.00 -1.69 1.14
CA VAL A 297 14.04 -2.07 -0.28
C VAL A 297 12.88 -1.41 -1.00
N PHE A 298 13.15 -0.48 -1.90
CA PHE A 298 12.16 0.14 -2.78
C PHE A 298 12.13 -0.56 -4.14
N THR A 299 11.03 -1.25 -4.43
CA THR A 299 10.77 -1.84 -5.76
C THR A 299 10.04 -0.86 -6.69
N ASN A 300 9.88 0.39 -6.26
CA ASN A 300 9.33 1.46 -7.08
C ASN A 300 10.20 2.72 -6.91
N PRO A 301 10.86 3.20 -7.99
CA PRO A 301 11.78 4.32 -7.89
C PRO A 301 11.10 5.60 -7.37
N GLU A 302 9.81 5.77 -7.61
CA GLU A 302 9.08 6.98 -7.24
C GLU A 302 8.89 7.03 -5.71
N GLY A 303 8.67 5.87 -5.09
CA GLY A 303 8.70 5.71 -3.65
C GLY A 303 10.07 6.02 -3.07
N ALA A 304 11.16 5.58 -3.70
CA ALA A 304 12.50 5.94 -3.25
C ALA A 304 12.76 7.44 -3.37
N ILE A 305 12.44 8.07 -4.50
CA ILE A 305 12.58 9.52 -4.74
C ILE A 305 11.84 10.32 -3.66
N ALA A 306 10.64 9.89 -3.27
CA ALA A 306 9.83 10.57 -2.27
C ALA A 306 10.45 10.53 -0.86
N ASN A 307 11.28 9.53 -0.55
CA ASN A 307 11.74 9.25 0.83
C ASN A 307 13.27 9.38 1.04
N LEU A 308 14.08 9.32 -0.02
CA LEU A 308 15.55 9.28 0.09
C LEU A 308 16.14 10.49 0.80
N GLU A 309 15.61 11.69 0.59
CA GLU A 309 16.11 12.90 1.27
C GLU A 309 15.87 12.84 2.79
N PHE A 310 14.68 12.39 3.19
CA PHE A 310 14.35 12.17 4.60
C PHE A 310 15.25 11.09 5.20
N MET A 311 15.39 9.93 4.54
CA MET A 311 16.24 8.83 5.02
C MET A 311 17.71 9.23 5.09
N ALA A 312 18.22 10.01 4.13
CA ALA A 312 19.58 10.54 4.15
C ALA A 312 19.82 11.40 5.40
N GLY A 313 18.85 12.24 5.77
CA GLY A 313 18.91 13.01 7.02
C GLY A 313 19.06 12.13 8.26
N GLN A 314 18.44 10.96 8.27
CA GLN A 314 18.55 9.98 9.36
C GLN A 314 19.92 9.29 9.38
N MET A 315 20.49 8.99 8.21
CA MET A 315 21.83 8.40 8.09
C MET A 315 22.95 9.27 8.69
N ARG A 316 22.71 10.57 8.89
CA ARG A 316 23.67 11.47 9.57
C ARG A 316 23.69 11.30 11.09
N LYS A 317 22.69 10.66 11.68
CA LYS A 317 22.61 10.45 13.12
C LYS A 317 23.62 9.38 13.52
N ILE A 318 24.44 9.64 14.54
CA ILE A 318 25.53 8.75 14.98
C ILE A 318 25.06 7.32 15.25
N HIS A 319 23.87 7.14 15.86
CA HIS A 319 23.34 5.81 16.17
C HIS A 319 22.79 5.04 14.95
N VAL A 320 22.58 5.73 13.81
CA VAL A 320 22.03 5.18 12.55
C VAL A 320 23.09 5.05 11.46
N ASP A 321 24.16 5.83 11.50
CA ASP A 321 25.21 5.84 10.48
C ASP A 321 25.71 4.42 10.18
N LYS A 322 25.75 4.07 8.89
CA LYS A 322 26.08 2.72 8.38
C LYS A 322 25.19 1.56 8.84
N LYS A 323 24.14 1.84 9.62
CA LYS A 323 23.14 0.84 10.04
C LYS A 323 21.85 0.89 9.24
N LEU A 324 21.48 2.05 8.72
CA LEU A 324 20.38 2.19 7.76
C LEU A 324 20.90 2.00 6.33
N VAL A 325 20.38 0.98 5.63
CA VAL A 325 20.66 0.70 4.22
C VAL A 325 19.40 0.96 3.41
N VAL A 326 19.55 1.62 2.28
CA VAL A 326 18.47 1.78 1.28
C VAL A 326 18.89 1.09 0.00
N GLU A 327 18.06 0.16 -0.44
CA GLU A 327 18.12 -0.50 -1.73
C GLU A 327 16.98 0.02 -2.61
N CYS A 328 17.25 0.33 -3.86
CA CYS A 328 16.24 0.81 -4.81
C CYS A 328 16.45 0.17 -6.18
N PHE A 329 15.37 -0.30 -6.79
CA PHE A 329 15.35 -0.69 -8.20
C PHE A 329 14.93 0.50 -9.05
N ASP A 330 15.74 0.86 -10.06
CA ASP A 330 15.37 1.90 -11.02
C ASP A 330 14.29 1.39 -12.00
N SER A 331 13.82 2.25 -12.90
CA SER A 331 12.77 1.89 -13.88
C SER A 331 13.16 0.73 -14.81
N ARG A 332 14.46 0.43 -14.93
CA ARG A 332 15.01 -0.67 -15.75
C ARG A 332 15.34 -1.91 -14.91
N GLY A 333 15.06 -1.88 -13.60
CA GLY A 333 15.37 -2.98 -12.68
C GLY A 333 16.83 -3.02 -12.25
N VAL A 334 17.61 -1.96 -12.50
CA VAL A 334 18.97 -1.88 -11.98
C VAL A 334 18.89 -1.58 -10.49
N LYS A 335 19.53 -2.45 -9.70
CA LYS A 335 19.62 -2.30 -8.25
C LYS A 335 20.69 -1.28 -7.86
N HIS A 336 20.31 -0.36 -6.98
CA HIS A 336 21.18 0.63 -6.36
C HIS A 336 21.15 0.45 -4.84
N VAL A 337 22.29 0.60 -4.17
CA VAL A 337 22.39 0.45 -2.71
C VAL A 337 23.18 1.60 -2.12
N THR A 338 22.72 2.13 -0.99
CA THR A 338 23.40 3.18 -0.24
C THR A 338 23.18 3.02 1.27
N ASP A 339 24.17 3.44 2.06
CA ASP A 339 24.17 3.40 3.53
C ASP A 339 24.69 4.70 4.15
N SER A 340 24.79 5.77 3.34
CA SER A 340 25.36 7.06 3.73
C SER A 340 24.54 8.21 3.16
N TYR A 341 24.65 9.38 3.80
CA TYR A 341 24.02 10.60 3.34
C TYR A 341 24.43 10.94 1.90
N GLU A 342 25.71 10.97 1.60
CA GLU A 342 26.23 11.34 0.28
C GLU A 342 25.81 10.33 -0.79
N GLY A 343 25.81 9.04 -0.45
CA GLY A 343 25.34 7.98 -1.33
C GLY A 343 23.85 8.12 -1.65
N ALA A 344 23.02 8.41 -0.64
CA ALA A 344 21.59 8.60 -0.81
C ALA A 344 21.25 9.83 -1.64
N MET A 345 21.97 10.94 -1.47
CA MET A 345 21.78 12.15 -2.28
C MET A 345 22.25 11.97 -3.73
N ARG A 346 23.33 11.22 -3.97
CA ARG A 346 23.74 10.84 -5.34
C ARG A 346 22.71 9.94 -6.00
N LEU A 347 22.20 8.94 -5.28
CA LEU A 347 21.14 8.07 -5.78
C LEU A 347 19.87 8.87 -6.11
N LEU A 348 19.44 9.77 -5.22
CA LEU A 348 18.30 10.65 -5.48
C LEU A 348 18.48 11.50 -6.75
N THR A 349 19.69 12.03 -6.95
CA THR A 349 20.02 12.78 -8.18
C THR A 349 19.94 11.88 -9.42
N THR A 350 20.42 10.65 -9.30
CA THR A 350 20.39 9.65 -10.39
C THR A 350 18.95 9.27 -10.75
N LEU A 351 18.09 9.04 -9.76
CA LEU A 351 16.70 8.67 -9.99
C LEU A 351 15.84 9.84 -10.52
N ARG A 352 16.16 11.09 -10.13
CA ARG A 352 15.49 12.30 -10.66
C ARG A 352 15.97 12.69 -12.05
N GLY A 353 17.23 12.39 -12.38
CA GLY A 353 17.76 12.54 -13.72
C GLY A 353 17.04 11.56 -14.63
N LYS A 354 16.01 12.04 -15.34
CA LYS A 354 15.29 11.23 -16.34
C LYS A 354 16.31 10.57 -17.28
N PRO A 355 16.17 9.26 -17.58
CA PRO A 355 16.99 8.61 -18.60
C PRO A 355 16.85 9.28 -19.97
#